data_AF-A0A662TRB0-F1
#
_entry.id   AF-A0A662TRB0-F1
#
_cell.length_a   1.000
_cell.length_b   1.000
_cell.length_c   1.000
_cell.angle_alpha   90.00
_cell.angle_beta   90.00
_cell.angle_gamma   90.00
#
_symmetry.space_group_name_H-M   'P 1'
#
loop_
_entity.id
_entity.type
_entity.pdbx_description
1 polymer ?
#
loop_
_entity_poly.entity_id
_entity_poly.type
_entity_poly.pdbx_seq_one_letter_code
_entity_poly.pdbx_strand_id
1 'polypeptide(L)'
;MKVVRSRPLSIPEVYKMLVETGLGESYPELLSFLEQFMKIDPDKASEARREIAALLEPFVPRQEERDKLVVQLINAAPETPDEIRSLLLHSPHRLVLTPEHIKQLHDIINKYRKPQGK
;
A
#
# COMPACT_ATOMS: atom_id res chain seq x y z
N MET A 1 -7.13 21.09 -19.92
CA MET A 1 -7.07 19.63 -19.66
C MET A 1 -7.91 19.35 -18.42
N LYS A 2 -8.97 18.54 -18.51
CA LYS A 2 -9.84 18.21 -17.37
C LYS A 2 -9.44 16.84 -16.84
N VAL A 3 -9.05 16.76 -15.57
CA VAL A 3 -8.74 15.48 -14.92
C VAL A 3 -10.03 14.68 -14.78
N VAL A 4 -10.09 13.51 -15.42
CA VAL A 4 -11.27 12.63 -15.42
C VAL A 4 -11.33 11.80 -14.13
N ARG A 5 -10.17 11.33 -13.65
CA ARG A 5 -10.04 10.56 -12.41
C ARG A 5 -8.62 10.70 -11.86
N SER A 6 -8.51 10.84 -10.54
CA SER A 6 -7.25 10.80 -9.80
C SER A 6 -7.31 9.64 -8.81
N ARG A 7 -6.24 8.86 -8.71
CA ARG A 7 -6.07 7.83 -7.68
C ARG A 7 -4.63 7.82 -7.18
N PRO A 8 -4.39 7.64 -5.87
CA PRO A 8 -3.03 7.46 -5.38
C PRO A 8 -2.48 6.10 -5.85
N LEU A 9 -1.18 6.06 -6.12
CA LEU A 9 -0.42 4.84 -6.40
C LEU A 9 0.56 4.59 -5.25
N SER A 10 0.73 3.31 -4.90
CA SER A 10 1.77 2.86 -3.98
C SER A 10 3.15 2.82 -4.66
N ILE A 11 4.21 2.89 -3.85
CA ILE A 11 5.61 2.75 -4.29
C ILE A 11 5.79 1.56 -5.26
N PRO A 12 5.36 0.33 -4.92
CA PRO A 12 5.48 -0.81 -5.82
C PRO A 12 4.67 -0.69 -7.11
N GLU A 13 3.49 -0.05 -7.09
CA GLU A 13 2.72 0.21 -8.32
C GLU A 13 3.44 1.21 -9.24
N VAL A 14 4.05 2.26 -8.67
CA VAL A 14 4.82 3.24 -9.44
C VAL A 14 6.06 2.58 -10.04
N TYR A 15 6.78 1.77 -9.25
CA TYR A 15 7.94 1.02 -9.74
C TYR A 15 7.59 0.15 -10.95
N LYS A 16 6.55 -0.69 -10.80
CA LYS A 16 6.07 -1.57 -11.87
C LYS A 16 5.73 -0.78 -13.14
N MET A 17 4.98 0.31 -13.00
CA MET A 17 4.61 1.17 -14.12
C MET A 17 5.84 1.75 -14.84
N LEU A 18 6.86 2.22 -14.12
CA LEU A 18 8.07 2.77 -14.74
C LEU A 18 8.89 1.72 -15.48
N VAL A 19 8.98 0.50 -14.94
CA VAL A 19 9.67 -0.63 -15.58
C VAL A 19 8.92 -1.06 -16.84
N GLU A 20 7.60 -1.29 -16.74
CA GLU A 20 6.78 -1.76 -17.87
C GLU A 20 6.71 -0.78 -19.03
N THR A 21 6.77 0.53 -18.75
CA THR A 21 6.74 1.58 -19.78
C THR A 21 8.13 1.92 -20.35
N GLY A 22 9.20 1.35 -19.80
CA GLY A 22 10.58 1.73 -20.13
C GLY A 22 10.99 3.13 -19.63
N LEU A 23 10.09 3.86 -18.96
CA LEU A 23 10.37 5.20 -18.44
C LEU A 23 11.37 5.18 -17.28
N GLY A 24 11.57 4.03 -16.62
CA GLY A 24 12.56 3.87 -15.55
C GLY A 24 13.97 4.33 -15.95
N GLU A 25 14.37 4.12 -17.22
CA GLU A 25 15.68 4.55 -17.75
C GLU A 25 15.83 6.08 -17.78
N SER A 26 14.72 6.80 -17.91
CA SER A 26 14.70 8.28 -17.90
C SER A 26 14.72 8.87 -16.49
N TYR A 27 14.49 8.04 -15.47
CA TYR A 27 14.42 8.47 -14.07
C TYR A 27 15.17 7.50 -13.13
N PRO A 28 16.49 7.32 -13.31
CA PRO A 28 17.26 6.31 -12.59
C PRO A 28 17.29 6.56 -11.07
N GLU A 29 17.31 7.81 -10.61
CA GLU A 29 17.28 8.14 -9.17
C GLU A 29 15.93 7.79 -8.55
N LEU A 30 14.83 8.02 -9.29
CA LEU A 30 13.50 7.63 -8.84
C LEU A 30 13.38 6.11 -8.78
N LEU A 31 13.88 5.40 -9.80
CA LEU A 31 13.84 3.94 -9.83
C LEU A 31 14.61 3.35 -8.64
N SER A 32 15.82 3.85 -8.38
CA SER A 32 16.63 3.44 -7.22
C SER A 32 15.94 3.72 -5.88
N PHE A 33 15.33 4.91 -5.73
CA PHE A 33 14.53 5.24 -4.54
C PHE A 33 13.37 4.26 -4.36
N LEU A 34 12.61 3.99 -5.43
CA LEU A 34 11.47 3.08 -5.36
C LEU A 34 11.93 1.67 -5.00
N GLU A 35 13.03 1.16 -5.55
CA GLU A 35 13.60 -0.14 -5.19
C GLU A 35 13.97 -0.23 -3.71
N GLN A 36 14.62 0.79 -3.17
CA GLN A 36 15.06 0.84 -1.78
C GLN A 36 13.88 0.80 -0.80
N PHE A 37 12.79 1.51 -1.08
CA PHE A 37 11.65 1.65 -0.17
C PHE A 37 10.50 0.69 -0.46
N MET A 38 10.60 -0.11 -1.52
CA MET A 38 9.57 -1.06 -1.90
C MET A 38 9.60 -2.31 -1.02
N LYS A 39 8.61 -2.42 -0.13
CA LYS A 39 8.46 -3.54 0.83
C LYS A 39 7.53 -4.66 0.35
N ILE A 40 6.62 -4.34 -0.57
CA ILE A 40 5.68 -5.28 -1.19
C ILE A 40 6.16 -5.62 -2.60
N ASP A 41 5.95 -6.86 -3.01
CA ASP A 41 6.26 -7.33 -4.37
C ASP A 41 5.47 -6.51 -5.42
N PRO A 42 6.14 -5.85 -6.39
CA PRO A 42 5.48 -5.01 -7.38
C PRO A 42 4.45 -5.77 -8.21
N ASP A 43 4.67 -7.06 -8.47
CA ASP A 43 3.73 -7.87 -9.24
C ASP A 43 2.45 -8.20 -8.46
N LYS A 44 2.53 -8.18 -7.13
CA LYS A 44 1.41 -8.50 -6.25
C LYS A 44 0.75 -7.28 -5.63
N ALA A 45 1.30 -6.07 -5.83
CA ALA A 45 0.83 -4.85 -5.20
C ALA A 45 -0.65 -4.54 -5.51
N SER A 46 -1.11 -4.81 -6.74
CA SER A 46 -2.51 -4.64 -7.13
C SER A 46 -3.45 -5.59 -6.39
N GLU A 47 -3.00 -6.82 -6.13
CA GLU A 47 -3.75 -7.83 -5.38
C GLU A 47 -3.83 -7.47 -3.89
N ALA A 48 -2.69 -7.10 -3.30
CA ALA A 48 -2.60 -6.61 -1.93
C ALA A 48 -3.55 -5.43 -1.70
N ARG A 49 -3.54 -4.46 -2.63
CA ARG A 49 -4.44 -3.31 -2.59
C ARG A 49 -5.91 -3.73 -2.57
N ARG A 50 -6.30 -4.68 -3.42
CA ARG A 50 -7.69 -5.16 -3.48
C ARG A 50 -8.11 -5.83 -2.18
N GLU A 51 -7.28 -6.71 -1.62
CA GLU A 51 -7.61 -7.42 -0.38
C GLU A 51 -7.71 -6.48 0.82
N ILE A 52 -6.75 -5.57 0.99
CA ILE A 52 -6.78 -4.57 2.07
C ILE A 52 -7.99 -3.64 1.90
N ALA A 53 -8.26 -3.18 0.68
CA ALA A 53 -9.40 -2.30 0.41
C ALA A 53 -10.74 -2.98 0.72
N ALA A 54 -10.90 -4.27 0.37
CA ALA A 54 -12.11 -5.01 0.68
C ALA A 54 -12.32 -5.15 2.21
N LEU A 55 -11.25 -5.44 2.96
CA LEU A 55 -11.32 -5.52 4.42
C LEU A 55 -11.67 -4.17 5.06
N LEU A 56 -11.19 -3.06 4.51
CA LEU A 56 -11.41 -1.72 5.06
C LEU A 56 -12.72 -1.06 4.59
N GLU A 57 -13.38 -1.58 3.55
CA GLU A 57 -14.58 -0.98 2.97
C GLU A 57 -15.72 -0.73 3.97
N PRO A 58 -16.06 -1.66 4.90
CA PRO A 58 -17.11 -1.43 5.90
C PRO A 58 -16.77 -0.30 6.89
N PHE A 59 -15.49 0.02 7.06
CA PHE A 59 -14.99 0.97 8.05
C PHE A 59 -14.64 2.33 7.45
N VAL A 60 -14.27 2.35 6.17
CA VAL A 60 -13.89 3.53 5.40
C VAL A 60 -14.71 3.53 4.09
N PRO A 61 -15.99 3.96 4.13
CA PRO A 61 -16.91 3.80 3.02
C PRO A 61 -16.56 4.71 1.83
N ARG A 62 -15.91 5.85 2.08
CA ARG A 62 -15.47 6.77 1.02
C ARG A 62 -14.24 6.19 0.31
N GLN A 63 -14.42 5.90 -0.98
CA GLN A 63 -13.39 5.26 -1.80
C GLN A 63 -12.05 6.04 -1.81
N GLU A 64 -12.08 7.36 -1.94
CA GLU A 64 -10.85 8.18 -2.01
C GLU A 64 -10.03 8.11 -0.71
N GLU A 65 -10.72 8.16 0.43
CA GLU A 65 -10.14 8.06 1.75
C GLU A 65 -9.54 6.66 1.99
N ARG A 66 -10.28 5.62 1.61
CA ARG A 66 -9.84 4.23 1.65
C ARG A 66 -8.61 3.99 0.78
N ASP A 67 -8.61 4.52 -0.45
CA ASP A 67 -7.48 4.39 -1.38
C ASP A 67 -6.18 4.98 -0.80
N LYS A 68 -6.27 6.15 -0.15
CA LYS A 68 -5.11 6.77 0.52
C LYS A 68 -4.59 5.91 1.66
N LEU A 69 -5.48 5.40 2.51
CA LEU A 69 -5.10 4.55 3.64
C LEU A 69 -4.48 3.23 3.20
N VAL A 70 -5.06 2.58 2.18
CA VAL A 70 -4.53 1.34 1.61
C VAL A 70 -3.13 1.56 1.05
N VAL A 71 -2.91 2.66 0.32
CA VAL A 71 -1.57 3.01 -0.19
C VAL A 71 -0.57 3.22 0.95
N GLN A 72 -0.97 3.88 2.04
CA GLN A 72 -0.10 4.04 3.21
C GLN A 72 0.26 2.70 3.85
N LEU A 73 -0.70 1.78 3.99
CA LEU A 73 -0.46 0.44 4.53
C LEU A 73 0.48 -0.38 3.64
N ILE A 74 0.33 -0.31 2.32
CA ILE A 74 1.22 -0.99 1.35
C ILE A 74 2.64 -0.42 1.44
N ASN A 75 2.78 0.90 1.43
CA ASN A 75 4.09 1.56 1.46
C ASN A 75 4.82 1.32 2.78
N ALA A 76 4.10 1.44 3.90
CA ALA A 76 4.67 1.21 5.22
C ALA A 76 4.97 -0.28 5.47
N ALA A 77 4.14 -1.17 4.92
CA ALA A 77 4.11 -2.61 5.16
C ALA A 77 4.41 -2.98 6.63
N PRO A 78 3.55 -2.57 7.60
CA PRO A 78 3.75 -2.80 9.03
C PRO A 78 4.12 -4.24 9.41
N GLU A 79 5.12 -4.41 10.26
CA GLU A 79 5.63 -5.71 10.69
C GLU A 79 4.90 -6.30 11.88
N THR A 80 4.19 -5.45 12.63
CA THR A 80 3.49 -5.85 13.85
C THR A 80 2.05 -5.34 13.86
N PRO A 81 1.14 -6.03 14.58
CA PRO A 81 -0.20 -5.52 14.85
C PRO A 81 -0.23 -4.11 15.47
N ASP A 82 0.74 -3.78 16.32
CA ASP A 82 0.81 -2.46 16.96
C ASP A 82 1.19 -1.33 16.01
N GLU A 83 2.08 -1.60 15.05
CA GLU A 83 2.35 -0.65 13.97
C GLU A 83 1.11 -0.38 13.13
N ILE A 84 0.30 -1.42 12.83
CA ILE A 84 -0.97 -1.26 12.13
C ILE A 84 -1.91 -0.37 12.95
N ARG A 85 -2.10 -0.66 14.24
CA ARG A 85 -2.93 0.17 15.14
C ARG A 85 -2.46 1.62 15.15
N SER A 86 -1.16 1.85 15.25
CA SER A 86 -0.59 3.19 15.24
C SER A 86 -0.89 3.91 13.92
N LEU A 87 -0.68 3.25 12.77
CA LEU A 87 -0.97 3.83 11.46
C LEU A 87 -2.46 4.19 11.28
N LEU A 88 -3.36 3.29 11.71
CA LEU A 88 -4.80 3.51 11.64
C LEU A 88 -5.26 4.65 12.56
N LEU A 89 -4.70 4.74 13.77
CA LEU A 89 -5.03 5.79 14.74
C LEU A 89 -4.56 7.17 14.29
N HIS A 90 -3.39 7.25 13.64
CA HIS A 90 -2.86 8.49 13.08
C HIS A 90 -3.42 8.81 11.69
N SER A 91 -4.22 7.92 11.10
CA SER A 91 -4.99 8.25 9.91
C SER A 91 -6.06 9.31 10.21
N PRO A 92 -6.51 10.10 9.22
CA PRO A 92 -7.60 11.07 9.41
C PRO A 92 -8.90 10.46 9.99
N HIS A 93 -9.11 9.16 9.82
CA HIS A 93 -10.28 8.43 10.32
C HIS A 93 -10.16 7.99 11.77
N ARG A 94 -8.96 8.06 12.37
CA ARG A 94 -8.65 7.56 13.73
C ARG A 94 -9.26 6.17 13.96
N LEU A 95 -9.06 5.29 12.99
CA LEU A 95 -9.81 4.05 12.88
C LEU A 95 -9.42 3.08 13.99
N VAL A 96 -10.40 2.62 14.76
CA VAL A 96 -10.22 1.61 15.80
C VAL A 96 -10.84 0.30 15.32
N LEU A 97 -9.99 -0.66 14.99
CA LEU A 97 -10.40 -2.00 14.57
C LEU A 97 -10.29 -3.01 15.72
N THR A 98 -11.06 -4.09 15.63
CA THR A 98 -10.95 -5.21 16.55
C THR A 98 -9.60 -5.93 16.38
N PRO A 99 -9.12 -6.67 17.41
CA PRO A 99 -7.89 -7.46 17.28
C PRO A 99 -7.91 -8.44 16.10
N GLU A 100 -9.07 -9.01 15.80
CA GLU A 100 -9.26 -9.92 14.66
C GLU A 100 -9.04 -9.21 13.32
N HIS A 101 -9.64 -8.04 13.10
CA HIS A 101 -9.43 -7.28 11.86
C HIS A 101 -7.98 -6.79 11.73
N ILE A 102 -7.32 -6.41 12.84
CA ILE A 102 -5.89 -6.05 12.83
C ILE A 102 -5.04 -7.24 12.42
N LYS A 103 -5.34 -8.43 12.95
CA LYS A 103 -4.65 -9.67 12.57
C LYS A 103 -4.85 -9.99 11.10
N GLN A 104 -6.07 -9.88 10.58
CA GLN A 104 -6.35 -10.09 9.15
C GLN A 104 -5.57 -9.11 8.27
N LEU A 105 -5.49 -7.82 8.63
CA LEU A 105 -4.65 -6.86 7.93
C LEU A 105 -3.17 -7.26 7.94
N HIS A 106 -2.66 -7.68 9.10
CA HIS A 106 -1.28 -8.13 9.25
C HIS A 106 -0.97 -9.36 8.37
N ASP A 107 -1.87 -10.34 8.36
CA ASP A 107 -1.75 -11.55 7.55
C ASP A 107 -1.74 -11.22 6.05
N ILE A 108 -2.62 -10.32 5.61
CA ILE A 108 -2.66 -9.83 4.21
C ILE A 108 -1.34 -9.13 3.86
N ILE A 109 -0.86 -8.20 4.70
CA ILE A 109 0.39 -7.47 4.44
C ILE A 109 1.58 -8.44 4.35
N ASN A 110 1.68 -9.40 5.26
CA ASN A 110 2.78 -10.37 5.27
C ASN A 110 2.75 -11.33 4.07
N LYS A 111 1.55 -11.73 3.61
CA LYS A 111 1.37 -12.56 2.40
C LYS A 111 2.05 -11.96 1.17
N TYR A 112 2.10 -10.63 1.07
CA TYR A 112 2.62 -9.92 -0.10
C TYR A 112 3.98 -9.25 0.12
N ARG A 113 4.55 -9.35 1.32
CA ARG A 113 5.86 -8.77 1.64
C ARG A 113 6.95 -9.42 0.78
N LYS A 114 7.88 -8.61 0.28
CA LYS A 114 9.07 -9.13 -0.38
C LYS A 114 9.88 -9.97 0.61
N PRO A 115 10.45 -11.11 0.18
CA PRO A 115 11.48 -11.76 0.96
C PRO A 115 12.65 -10.78 1.10
N GLN A 116 12.98 -10.37 2.32
CA GLN A 116 14.19 -9.61 2.57
C GLN A 116 15.37 -10.55 2.30
N GLY A 117 16.21 -10.22 1.31
CA GLY A 117 17.46 -10.94 1.09
C GLY A 117 18.29 -10.90 2.36
N LYS A 118 18.73 -12.07 2.83
CA LYS A 118 19.76 -12.19 3.87
C LYS A 118 21.12 -11.80 3.31
#